data_AF-A0A7C2QY03-F1
#
_entry.id   AF-A0A7C2QY03-F1
#
_cell.length_a   1.000
_cell.length_b   1.000
_cell.length_c   1.000
_cell.angle_alpha   90.00
_cell.angle_beta   90.00
_cell.angle_gamma   90.00
#
_symmetry.space_group_name_H-M   'P 1'
#
loop_
_entity.id
_entity.type
_entity.pdbx_description
1 polymer ?
#
loop_
_entity_poly.entity_id
_entity_poly.type
_entity_poly.pdbx_seq_one_letter_code
_entity_poly.pdbx_strand_id
1 'polypeptide(L)'
;MSTVLADIEEELKFCQISVESESRLEFVIEVLQEISSKLEDLMLKQKLSDSEMELAKSFYQKARLLLHRAQAILSIRDKEQEKFLPKRV
;
A
#
# COMPACT_ATOMS: atom_id res chain seq x y z
N MET A 1 -8.65 -5.53 20.17
CA MET A 1 -8.47 -5.16 18.76
C MET A 1 -9.29 -6.12 17.93
N SER A 2 -10.06 -5.64 16.96
CA SER A 2 -10.63 -6.53 15.95
C SER A 2 -9.49 -7.30 15.26
N THR A 3 -9.66 -8.61 15.06
CA THR A 3 -8.66 -9.47 14.41
C THR A 3 -8.23 -8.91 13.06
N VAL A 4 -9.19 -8.33 12.33
CA VAL A 4 -8.98 -7.71 11.01
C VAL A 4 -8.00 -6.53 11.06
N LEU A 5 -8.07 -5.64 12.07
CA LEU A 5 -7.13 -4.52 12.15
C LEU A 5 -5.71 -4.98 12.49
N ALA A 6 -5.57 -6.05 13.27
CA ALA A 6 -4.25 -6.63 13.56
C ALA A 6 -3.65 -7.27 12.29
N ASP A 7 -4.45 -8.01 11.53
CA ASP A 7 -4.01 -8.61 10.25
C ASP A 7 -3.56 -7.53 9.26
N ILE A 8 -4.33 -6.44 9.13
CA ILE A 8 -3.97 -5.29 8.29
C ILE A 8 -2.67 -4.64 8.76
N GLU A 9 -2.43 -4.54 10.06
CA GLU A 9 -1.18 -3.98 10.59
C GLU A 9 0.04 -4.81 10.17
N GLU A 10 -0.06 -6.14 10.19
CA GLU A 10 1.00 -7.03 9.73
C GLU A 10 1.24 -6.93 8.23
N GLU A 11 0.18 -6.90 7.43
CA GLU A 11 0.30 -6.71 5.97
C GLU A 11 0.96 -5.36 5.63
N LEU A 12 0.62 -4.29 6.37
CA LEU A 12 1.24 -2.97 6.20
C LEU A 12 2.72 -2.98 6.60
N LYS A 13 3.13 -3.74 7.61
CA LYS A 13 4.55 -3.92 7.97
C LYS A 13 5.30 -4.63 6.85
N PHE A 14 4.74 -5.70 6.30
CA PHE A 14 5.31 -6.40 5.14
C PHE A 14 5.46 -5.46 3.93
N CYS A 15 4.41 -4.69 3.61
CA CYS A 15 4.44 -3.73 2.51
C CYS A 15 5.52 -2.67 2.72
N GLN A 16 5.65 -2.14 3.94
CA GLN A 16 6.68 -1.15 4.27
C GLN A 16 8.10 -1.68 4.00
N ILE A 17 8.42 -2.88 4.50
CA ILE A 17 9.73 -3.52 4.30
C ILE A 17 10.00 -3.73 2.80
N SER A 18 8.97 -4.15 2.06
CA SER A 18 9.09 -4.41 0.62
C SER A 18 9.29 -3.13 -0.19
N VAL A 19 8.62 -2.03 0.17
CA VAL A 19 8.84 -0.71 -0.45
C VAL A 19 10.25 -0.19 -0.13
N GLU A 20 10.72 -0.31 1.10
CA GLU A 20 12.05 0.16 1.52
C GLU A 20 13.18 -0.63 0.85
N SER A 21 12.99 -1.94 0.64
CA SER A 21 13.92 -2.80 -0.11
C SER A 21 13.70 -2.75 -1.62
N GLU A 22 12.74 -1.95 -2.09
CA GLU A 22 12.31 -1.85 -3.49
C GLU A 22 12.07 -3.21 -4.18
N SER A 23 11.53 -4.15 -3.43
CA SER A 23 11.29 -5.53 -3.86
C SER A 23 9.80 -5.80 -4.07
N ARG A 24 9.48 -6.59 -5.11
CA ARG A 24 8.10 -7.03 -5.42
C ARG A 24 7.08 -5.88 -5.48
N LEU A 25 7.49 -4.71 -6.01
CA LEU A 25 6.70 -3.48 -5.93
C LEU A 25 5.30 -3.58 -6.55
N GLU A 26 5.15 -4.31 -7.66
CA GLU A 26 3.84 -4.55 -8.29
C GLU A 26 2.89 -5.31 -7.35
N PHE A 27 3.36 -6.38 -6.72
CA PHE A 27 2.60 -7.13 -5.73
C PHE A 27 2.26 -6.26 -4.51
N VAL A 28 3.20 -5.45 -4.04
CA VAL A 28 2.96 -4.53 -2.92
C VAL A 28 1.88 -3.50 -3.26
N ILE A 29 1.84 -3.01 -4.50
CA ILE A 29 0.80 -2.09 -4.96
C ILE A 29 -0.58 -2.75 -4.90
N GLU A 30 -0.71 -3.98 -5.41
CA GLU A 30 -1.96 -4.73 -5.37
C GLU A 30 -2.46 -4.93 -3.93
N VAL A 31 -1.56 -5.38 -3.04
CA VAL A 31 -1.88 -5.58 -1.62
C VAL A 31 -2.30 -4.26 -0.95
N LEU A 32 -1.59 -3.17 -1.19
CA LEU A 32 -1.92 -1.87 -0.61
C LEU A 32 -3.26 -1.31 -1.12
N GLN A 33 -3.62 -1.57 -2.37
CA GLN A 33 -4.94 -1.22 -2.91
C GLN A 33 -6.04 -2.04 -2.22
N GLU A 34 -5.84 -3.35 -2.06
CA GLU A 34 -6.79 -4.22 -1.36
C GLU A 34 -6.97 -3.81 0.10
N ILE A 35 -5.87 -3.53 0.84
CA ILE A 35 -5.92 -3.02 2.21
C ILE A 35 -6.70 -1.70 2.28
N SER A 36 -6.47 -0.79 1.34
CA SER A 36 -7.15 0.51 1.32
C SER A 36 -8.67 0.33 1.14
N SER A 37 -9.09 -0.56 0.23
CA SER A 37 -10.51 -0.88 0.03
C SER A 37 -11.12 -1.58 1.24
N LYS A 38 -10.41 -2.53 1.87
CA LYS A 38 -10.86 -3.19 3.11
C LYS A 38 -11.06 -2.18 4.24
N LEU A 39 -10.14 -1.22 4.40
CA LEU A 39 -10.23 -0.18 5.43
C LEU A 39 -11.38 0.79 5.17
N GLU A 40 -11.61 1.21 3.92
CA GLU A 40 -12.78 2.02 3.56
C GLU A 40 -14.09 1.30 3.90
N ASP A 41 -14.18 0.01 3.55
CA ASP A 41 -15.34 -0.82 3.87
C ASP A 41 -15.56 -0.97 5.38
N LEU A 42 -14.49 -1.17 6.15
CA LEU A 42 -14.56 -1.23 7.61
C LEU A 42 -15.09 0.08 8.21
N MET A 43 -14.55 1.22 7.75
CA MET A 43 -14.95 2.55 8.23
C MET A 43 -16.40 2.90 7.88
N LEU A 44 -16.92 2.40 6.74
CA LEU A 44 -18.29 2.72 6.29
C LEU A 44 -19.35 1.74 6.81
N LYS A 45 -19.02 0.45 6.91
CA LYS A 45 -20.01 -0.62 7.13
C LYS A 45 -20.04 -1.15 8.56
N GLN A 46 -18.96 -0.99 9.34
CA GLN A 46 -18.89 -1.53 10.69
C GLN A 46 -19.07 -0.44 11.75
N LYS A 47 -19.75 -0.81 12.85
CA LYS A 47 -19.77 0.00 14.08
C LYS A 47 -18.45 -0.20 14.83
N LEU A 48 -17.42 0.49 14.38
CA LEU A 48 -16.14 0.58 15.09
C LEU A 48 -16.29 1.50 16.32
N SER A 49 -15.54 1.22 17.37
CA SER A 49 -15.34 2.22 18.43
C SER A 49 -14.54 3.41 17.90
N ASP A 50 -14.61 4.57 18.56
CA ASP A 50 -13.86 5.77 18.15
C ASP A 50 -12.35 5.50 18.03
N SER A 51 -11.80 4.70 18.96
CA SER A 51 -10.40 4.29 18.92
C SER A 51 -10.06 3.41 17.72
N GLU A 52 -10.94 2.49 17.33
CA GLU A 52 -10.74 1.62 16.17
C GLU A 52 -10.92 2.38 14.87
N MET A 53 -11.84 3.36 14.84
CA MET A 53 -12.03 4.25 13.71
C MET A 53 -10.79 5.11 13.44
N GLU A 54 -10.19 5.69 14.48
CA GLU A 54 -8.94 6.44 14.33
C GLU A 54 -7.76 5.56 13.89
N LEU A 55 -7.67 4.33 14.41
CA LEU A 55 -6.69 3.34 13.94
C LEU A 55 -6.89 3.00 12.46
N ALA A 56 -8.12 2.72 12.03
CA ALA A 56 -8.44 2.41 10.64
C ALA A 56 -8.07 3.58 9.69
N LYS A 57 -8.37 4.82 10.09
CA LYS A 57 -7.95 6.02 9.35
C LYS A 57 -6.43 6.14 9.26
N SER A 58 -5.72 5.89 10.38
CA SER A 58 -4.26 5.92 10.41
C SER A 58 -3.64 4.88 9.48
N PHE A 59 -4.16 3.64 9.51
CA PHE A 59 -3.75 2.58 8.60
C PHE A 59 -4.05 2.91 7.14
N TYR A 60 -5.19 3.52 6.86
CA TYR A 60 -5.56 3.91 5.50
C TYR A 60 -4.60 4.98 4.95
N GLN A 61 -4.26 5.98 5.76
CA GLN A 61 -3.26 6.98 5.39
C GLN A 61 -1.89 6.35 5.15
N LYS A 62 -1.47 5.40 6.00
CA LYS A 62 -0.22 4.67 5.84
C LYS A 62 -0.21 3.85 4.55
N ALA A 63 -1.29 3.11 4.26
CA ALA A 63 -1.44 2.32 3.04
C ALA A 63 -1.28 3.18 1.79
N ARG A 64 -1.98 4.32 1.77
CA ARG A 64 -1.95 5.27 0.66
C ARG A 64 -0.57 5.91 0.45
N LEU A 65 0.13 6.24 1.53
CA LEU A 65 1.51 6.75 1.44
C LEU A 65 2.46 5.71 0.85
N LEU A 66 2.40 4.46 1.34
CA LEU A 66 3.22 3.37 0.81
C LEU A 66 2.90 3.09 -0.67
N LEU A 67 1.63 3.18 -1.05
CA LEU A 67 1.17 2.95 -2.43
C LEU A 67 1.79 3.97 -3.37
N HIS A 68 1.70 5.25 -3.03
CA HIS A 68 2.32 6.32 -3.82
C HIS A 68 3.84 6.15 -3.92
N ARG A 69 4.50 5.73 -2.84
CA ARG A 69 5.94 5.48 -2.85
C ARG A 69 6.31 4.32 -3.76
N ALA A 70 5.59 3.20 -3.69
CA ALA A 70 5.81 2.04 -4.55
C ALA A 70 5.62 2.38 -6.04
N GLN A 71 4.55 3.12 -6.37
CA GLN A 71 4.29 3.59 -7.73
C GLN A 71 5.36 4.54 -8.25
N ALA A 72 5.86 5.44 -7.40
CA ALA A 72 6.93 6.36 -7.77
C ALA A 72 8.24 5.61 -8.09
N ILE A 73 8.60 4.62 -7.28
CA ILE A 73 9.80 3.79 -7.51
C ILE A 73 9.66 3.01 -8.83
N LEU A 74 8.51 2.39 -9.10
CA LEU A 74 8.27 1.71 -10.37
C LEU A 74 8.37 2.67 -11.56
N SER A 75 7.73 3.84 -11.49
CA SER A 75 7.77 4.81 -12.59
C SER A 75 9.19 5.31 -12.88
N ILE A 76 10.04 5.45 -11.86
CA ILE A 76 11.45 5.79 -12.04
C ILE A 76 12.19 4.65 -12.75
N ARG A 77 12.00 3.40 -12.32
CA ARG A 77 12.62 2.22 -12.94
C ARG A 77 12.21 2.08 -14.41
N ASP A 78 10.94 2.26 -14.73
CA ASP A 78 10.44 2.15 -16.10
C ASP A 78 11.08 3.21 -17.01
N LYS A 79 11.16 4.46 -16.53
CA LYS A 79 11.83 5.56 -17.26
C LYS A 79 13.33 5.33 -17.44
N GLU A 80 13.98 4.68 -16.47
CA GLU A 80 15.39 4.29 -16.61
C GLU A 80 15.55 3.19 -17.66
N GLN A 81 14.70 2.17 -17.68
CA GLN A 81 14.72 1.12 -18.70
C GLN A 81 14.45 1.66 -20.11
N GLU A 82 13.51 2.59 -20.27
CA GLU A 82 13.22 3.23 -21.56
C GLU A 82 14.42 3.98 -22.16
N LYS A 83 15.32 4.53 -21.33
CA LYS A 83 16.54 5.19 -21.82
C LYS A 83 17.54 4.23 -22.46
N PHE A 84 17.47 2.93 -22.14
CA PHE A 84 18.39 1.91 -22.66
C PHE A 84 17.80 1.09 -23.80
N LEU A 85 16.53 1.29 -24.15
CA LEU A 85 15.94 0.68 -25.34
C LEU A 85 16.43 1.45 -26.60
N PRO A 86 17.06 0.77 -27.58
CA PRO A 86 17.47 1.43 -28.80
C PRO A 86 16.22 1.97 -29.50
N LYS A 87 16.21 3.28 -29.80
CA LYS A 87 15.20 3.88 -30.66
C LYS A 87 15.15 3.07 -31.95
N ARG A 88 14.05 2.37 -32.20
CA ARG A 88 13.84 1.74 -33.51
C ARG A 88 13.88 2.84 -34.56
N VAL A 89 14.86 2.71 -35.45
CA VAL A 89 15.17 3.61 -36.57
C VAL A 89 13.97 3.73 -37.49
#